data_AF-A0A5K1CA16-F1
#
_entry.id   AF-A0A5K1CA16-F1
#
_cell.length_a   1.000
_cell.length_b   1.000
_cell.length_c   1.000
_cell.angle_alpha   90.00
_cell.angle_beta   90.00
_cell.angle_gamma   90.00
#
_symmetry.space_group_name_H-M   'P 1'
#
loop_
_entity.id
_entity.type
_entity.pdbx_description
1 polymer ?
#
loop_
_entity_poly.entity_id
_entity_poly.type
_entity_poly.pdbx_seq_one_letter_code
_entity_poly.pdbx_strand_id
1 'polypeptide(L)'
;VYTRRLGPSLNRPPASSQEVSSIDKTDSGLNDDHTADDLPIAIRKGKRQCTLHPISNSVSTDHLSTSLVQFDRALSSHIIPSSHHQALLDSRWRQAMQEEMDVLISRETWDL
;
A
#
# COMPACT_ATOMS: atom_id res chain seq x y z
N VAL A 1 2.24 -21.17 22.73
CA VAL A 1 1.28 -21.74 21.76
C VAL A 1 0.06 -20.82 21.72
N TYR A 2 -0.08 -20.00 20.68
CA TYR A 2 -1.25 -19.13 20.52
C TYR A 2 -2.23 -19.78 19.55
N THR A 3 -3.43 -20.11 20.03
CA THR A 3 -4.53 -20.61 19.21
C THR A 3 -5.38 -19.45 18.73
N ARG A 4 -5.59 -19.35 17.41
CA ARG A 4 -6.47 -18.38 16.78
C ARG A 4 -7.93 -18.73 17.12
N ARG A 5 -8.70 -17.79 17.69
CA ARG A 5 -10.14 -17.99 17.91
C ARG A 5 -10.87 -18.02 16.56
N LEU A 6 -11.53 -19.14 16.26
CA LEU A 6 -12.52 -19.23 15.20
C LEU A 6 -13.76 -18.43 15.62
N GLY A 7 -14.11 -17.40 14.85
CA GLY A 7 -15.36 -16.67 15.01
C GLY A 7 -16.55 -17.51 14.51
N PRO A 8 -17.79 -17.25 14.99
CA PRO A 8 -18.96 -18.01 14.58
C PRO A 8 -19.29 -17.78 13.10
N SER A 9 -19.58 -18.88 12.40
CA SER A 9 -20.13 -18.89 11.04
C SER A 9 -21.44 -18.09 11.02
N LEU A 10 -21.45 -16.96 10.32
CA LEU A 10 -22.66 -16.17 10.09
C LEU A 10 -23.11 -16.32 8.63
N ASN A 11 -24.12 -17.19 8.46
CA ASN A 11 -25.23 -17.09 7.52
C ASN A 11 -24.97 -16.56 6.08
N ARG A 12 -25.05 -17.51 5.14
CA ARG A 12 -25.32 -17.33 3.71
C ARG A 12 -26.63 -16.54 3.49
N PRO A 13 -26.64 -15.45 2.71
CA PRO A 13 -27.87 -14.85 2.18
C PRO A 13 -28.29 -15.51 0.84
N PRO A 14 -29.57 -15.39 0.45
CA PRO A 14 -30.19 -16.20 -0.59
C PRO A 14 -29.82 -15.73 -2.01
N ALA A 15 -29.90 -16.66 -2.95
CA ALA A 15 -29.76 -16.40 -4.37
C ALA A 15 -30.79 -15.35 -4.83
N SER A 16 -30.30 -14.31 -5.51
CA SER A 16 -31.12 -13.50 -6.41
C SER A 16 -30.43 -13.50 -7.77
N SER A 17 -31.09 -14.14 -8.73
CA SER A 17 -30.71 -14.23 -10.13
C SER A 17 -30.83 -12.86 -10.78
N GLN A 18 -29.73 -12.36 -11.34
CA GLN A 18 -29.78 -11.53 -12.55
C GLN A 18 -28.62 -11.92 -13.45
N GLU A 19 -28.97 -12.57 -14.57
CA GLU A 19 -28.10 -12.75 -15.71
C GLU A 19 -27.67 -11.40 -16.26
N VAL A 20 -26.36 -11.19 -16.39
CA VAL A 20 -25.81 -10.42 -17.51
C VAL A 20 -24.58 -11.17 -18.00
N SER A 21 -24.75 -11.75 -19.19
CA SER A 21 -23.71 -12.39 -19.98
C SER A 21 -22.65 -11.38 -20.40
N SER A 22 -21.38 -11.74 -20.24
CA SER A 22 -20.33 -11.36 -21.20
C SER A 22 -19.27 -12.44 -21.16
N ILE A 23 -19.33 -13.28 -22.19
CA ILE A 23 -18.36 -14.31 -22.51
C ILE A 23 -17.17 -13.59 -23.13
N ASP A 24 -15.99 -13.71 -22.52
CA ASP A 24 -14.83 -14.10 -23.31
C ASP A 24 -13.93 -15.00 -22.47
N LYS A 25 -13.84 -16.25 -22.93
CA LYS A 25 -13.15 -17.35 -22.26
C LYS A 25 -12.11 -17.81 -23.27
N THR A 26 -10.88 -17.32 -23.14
CA THR A 26 -9.74 -18.05 -23.72
C THR A 26 -9.27 -19.04 -22.67
N ASP A 27 -9.74 -20.28 -22.87
CA ASP A 27 -9.30 -21.48 -22.22
C ASP A 27 -7.91 -21.87 -22.73
N SER A 28 -6.98 -22.09 -21.80
CA SER A 28 -5.83 -22.96 -22.00
C SER A 28 -5.48 -23.53 -20.64
N GLY A 29 -6.17 -24.62 -20.29
CA GLY A 29 -5.93 -25.37 -19.07
C GLY A 29 -4.50 -25.90 -18.95
N LEU A 30 -3.93 -25.69 -17.76
CA LEU A 30 -3.12 -26.68 -17.07
C LEU A 30 -3.56 -26.67 -15.61
N ASN A 31 -4.02 -27.83 -15.15
CA ASN A 31 -4.32 -28.08 -13.74
C ASN A 31 -3.03 -27.91 -12.95
N ASP A 32 -2.95 -26.88 -12.10
CA ASP A 32 -1.88 -26.73 -11.13
C ASP A 32 -2.47 -26.18 -9.82
N ASP A 33 -3.33 -27.00 -9.21
CA ASP A 33 -4.07 -26.71 -7.98
C ASP A 33 -3.16 -26.59 -6.73
N HIS A 34 -1.85 -26.86 -6.88
CA HIS A 34 -0.87 -26.80 -5.80
C HIS A 34 0.09 -25.60 -5.86
N THR A 35 0.18 -24.90 -6.99
CA THR A 35 1.13 -23.78 -7.13
C THR A 35 0.56 -22.46 -6.60
N ALA A 36 -0.76 -22.36 -6.43
CA ALA A 36 -1.41 -21.17 -5.90
C ALA A 36 -1.08 -20.90 -4.42
N ASP A 37 -0.78 -21.94 -3.64
CA ASP A 37 -0.45 -21.82 -2.21
C ASP A 37 0.98 -21.32 -1.97
N ASP A 38 1.89 -21.56 -2.91
CA ASP A 38 3.27 -21.09 -2.87
C ASP A 38 3.45 -19.65 -3.41
N LEU A 39 2.41 -19.08 -4.02
CA LEU A 39 2.46 -17.70 -4.50
C LEU A 39 2.41 -16.68 -3.34
N PRO A 40 3.12 -15.54 -3.47
CA PRO A 40 3.01 -14.43 -2.54
C PRO A 40 1.56 -14.05 -2.27
N ILE A 41 1.23 -13.74 -1.01
CA ILE A 41 -0.14 -13.46 -0.54
C ILE A 41 -0.85 -12.41 -1.40
N ALA A 42 -0.11 -11.40 -1.88
CA ALA A 42 -0.64 -10.35 -2.75
C ALA A 42 -1.19 -10.88 -4.08
N ILE A 43 -0.52 -11.89 -4.65
CA ILE A 43 -0.94 -12.57 -5.88
C ILE A 43 -2.07 -13.54 -5.54
N ARG A 44 -1.88 -14.39 -4.53
CA ARG A 44 -2.85 -15.41 -4.14
C ARG A 44 -4.23 -14.83 -3.79
N LYS A 45 -4.28 -13.66 -3.14
CA LYS A 45 -5.54 -13.02 -2.73
C LYS A 45 -6.08 -12.00 -3.71
N GLY A 46 -5.26 -11.52 -4.65
CA GLY A 46 -5.59 -10.43 -5.55
C GLY A 46 -5.92 -9.10 -4.86
N LYS A 47 -6.22 -8.09 -5.68
CA LYS A 47 -6.72 -6.78 -5.20
C LYS A 47 -8.17 -6.94 -4.77
N ARG A 48 -8.45 -6.64 -3.50
CA ARG A 48 -9.83 -6.57 -3.00
C ARG A 48 -10.40 -5.18 -3.29
N GLN A 49 -11.60 -5.13 -3.86
CA GLN A 49 -12.39 -3.91 -3.91
C GLN A 49 -13.00 -3.70 -2.50
N CYS A 50 -12.37 -2.85 -1.69
CA CYS A 50 -12.63 -2.79 -0.25
C CYS A 50 -13.38 -1.54 0.22
N THR A 51 -13.83 -0.65 -0.65
CA THR A 51 -14.37 0.65 -0.21
C THR A 51 -15.77 0.89 -0.76
N LEU A 52 -16.78 0.38 -0.06
CA LEU A 52 -18.18 0.81 -0.27
C LEU A 52 -18.35 2.31 0.07
N HIS A 53 -17.46 2.83 0.92
CA HIS A 53 -17.40 4.22 1.33
C HIS A 53 -15.98 4.77 1.12
N PRO A 54 -15.68 5.37 -0.04
CA PRO A 54 -14.41 6.07 -0.24
C PRO A 54 -14.24 7.20 0.78
N ILE A 55 -13.07 7.25 1.43
CA ILE A 55 -12.74 8.31 2.41
C ILE A 55 -12.74 9.70 1.75
N SER A 56 -12.45 9.78 0.46
CA SER A 56 -12.50 11.02 -0.33
C SER A 56 -13.86 11.72 -0.30
N ASN A 57 -14.94 10.99 0.00
CA ASN A 57 -16.28 11.55 0.04
C ASN A 57 -16.58 12.29 1.36
N SER A 58 -15.79 12.07 2.41
CA SER A 58 -16.01 12.64 3.74
C SER A 58 -14.85 13.51 4.24
N VAL A 59 -13.73 13.56 3.51
CA VAL A 59 -12.57 14.39 3.85
C VAL A 59 -12.52 15.59 2.92
N SER A 60 -12.54 16.80 3.48
CA SER A 60 -12.34 18.07 2.77
C SER A 60 -11.18 18.84 3.41
N THR A 61 -10.44 19.57 2.57
CA THR A 61 -9.37 20.49 2.98
C THR A 61 -9.80 21.96 2.94
N ASP A 62 -11.07 22.24 2.63
CA ASP A 62 -11.59 23.59 2.38
C ASP A 62 -11.65 24.45 3.65
N HIS A 63 -11.62 23.81 4.82
CA HIS A 63 -11.74 24.45 6.13
C HIS A 63 -10.50 24.27 7.01
N LEU A 64 -9.34 24.02 6.42
CA LEU A 64 -8.09 23.97 7.17
C LEU A 64 -7.72 25.36 7.68
N SER A 65 -7.07 25.41 8.85
CA SER A 65 -6.53 26.67 9.36
C SER A 65 -5.43 27.20 8.43
N THR A 66 -5.25 28.52 8.39
CA THR A 66 -4.23 29.16 7.55
C THR A 66 -2.83 28.60 7.80
N SER A 67 -2.50 28.32 9.07
CA SER A 67 -1.23 27.71 9.46
C SER A 67 -1.05 26.32 8.84
N LEU A 68 -2.09 25.49 8.86
CA LEU A 68 -2.04 24.14 8.30
C LEU A 68 -1.92 24.17 6.76
N VAL A 69 -2.63 25.08 6.10
CA VAL A 69 -2.51 25.28 4.64
C VAL A 69 -1.09 25.74 4.25
N GLN A 70 -0.50 26.65 5.02
CA GLN A 70 0.88 27.08 4.79
C GLN A 70 1.88 25.94 4.97
N PHE A 71 1.67 25.12 6.01
CA PHE A 71 2.49 23.94 6.26
C PHE A 71 2.39 22.91 5.13
N ASP A 72 1.18 22.57 4.67
CA ASP A 72 0.95 21.65 3.55
C ASP A 72 1.59 22.17 2.24
N ARG A 73 1.47 23.47 1.98
CA ARG A 73 2.15 24.11 0.85
C ARG A 73 3.67 24.04 0.96
N ALA A 74 4.22 24.19 2.16
CA ALA A 74 5.65 24.04 2.39
C ALA A 74 6.11 22.59 2.15
N LEU A 75 5.34 21.59 2.58
CA LEU A 75 5.63 20.18 2.31
C LEU A 75 5.57 19.86 0.81
N SER A 76 4.50 20.26 0.13
CA SER A 76 4.31 19.99 -1.30
C SER A 76 5.32 20.71 -2.21
N SER A 77 5.99 21.75 -1.72
CA SER A 77 7.10 22.40 -2.45
C SER A 77 8.35 21.52 -2.56
N HIS A 78 8.48 20.49 -1.72
CA HIS A 78 9.61 19.57 -1.75
C HIS A 78 9.33 18.39 -2.67
N ILE A 79 10.22 18.15 -3.63
CA ILE A 79 10.13 17.00 -4.53
C ILE A 79 10.75 15.79 -3.85
N ILE A 80 9.95 14.74 -3.67
CA ILE A 80 10.45 13.44 -3.22
C ILE A 80 11.07 12.72 -4.43
N PRO A 81 12.35 12.33 -4.37
CA PRO A 81 12.99 11.61 -5.46
C PRO A 81 12.38 10.22 -5.60
N SER A 82 12.11 9.81 -6.84
CA SER A 82 11.53 8.49 -7.14
C SER A 82 12.57 7.38 -7.26
N SER A 83 13.86 7.74 -7.35
CA SER A 83 14.98 6.81 -7.46
C SER A 83 16.19 7.30 -6.67
N HIS A 84 17.07 6.37 -6.30
CA HIS A 84 18.30 6.71 -5.59
C HIS A 84 19.21 7.63 -6.42
N HIS A 85 19.31 7.41 -7.73
CA HIS A 85 20.07 8.29 -8.63
C HIS A 85 19.56 9.74 -8.56
N GLN A 86 18.24 9.94 -8.55
CA GLN A 86 17.64 11.26 -8.44
C GLN A 86 17.91 11.88 -7.05
N ALA A 87 17.83 11.09 -5.98
CA ALA A 87 18.17 11.55 -4.63
C ALA A 87 19.63 12.00 -4.54
N LEU A 88 20.55 11.26 -5.17
CA LEU A 88 21.97 11.58 -5.19
C LEU A 88 22.30 12.85 -5.97
N LEU A 89 21.43 13.38 -6.82
CA LEU A 89 21.67 14.65 -7.52
C LEU A 89 21.46 15.87 -6.60
N ASP A 90 20.52 15.79 -5.66
CA ASP A 90 20.22 16.87 -4.71
C ASP A 90 21.17 16.82 -3.50
N SER A 91 21.86 17.93 -3.23
CA SER A 91 22.80 18.03 -2.12
C SER A 91 22.15 17.88 -0.76
N ARG A 92 20.87 18.26 -0.61
CA ARG A 92 20.15 18.15 0.67
C ARG A 92 19.91 16.69 1.04
N TRP A 93 19.55 15.87 0.05
CA TRP A 93 19.38 14.42 0.25
C TRP A 93 20.70 13.72 0.56
N ARG A 94 21.79 14.10 -0.13
CA ARG A 94 23.13 13.60 0.19
C ARG A 94 23.55 13.96 1.62
N GLN A 95 23.32 15.21 2.02
CA GLN A 95 23.64 15.66 3.37
C GLN A 95 22.84 14.91 4.43
N ALA A 96 21.52 14.80 4.27
CA ALA A 96 20.67 14.07 5.22
C ALA A 96 21.08 12.60 5.35
N MET A 97 21.46 11.96 4.25
CA MET A 97 21.96 10.59 4.26
C MET A 97 23.30 10.46 4.98
N GLN A 98 24.22 11.42 4.79
CA GLN A 98 25.48 11.46 5.52
C GLN A 98 25.27 11.63 7.02
N GLU A 99 24.41 12.58 7.43
CA GLU A 99 24.08 12.81 8.83
C GLU A 99 23.49 11.54 9.50
N GLU A 100 22.60 10.83 8.80
CA GLU A 100 22.07 9.56 9.30
C GLU A 100 23.18 8.50 9.41
N MET A 101 24.03 8.34 8.38
CA MET A 101 25.14 7.37 8.43
C MET A 101 26.12 7.67 9.56
N ASP A 102 26.44 8.94 9.79
CA ASP A 102 27.30 9.36 10.90
C ASP A 102 26.67 9.00 12.26
N VAL A 103 25.36 9.21 12.40
CA VAL A 103 24.62 8.84 13.61
C VAL A 103 24.62 7.32 13.81
N LEU A 104 24.42 6.53 12.75
CA LEU A 104 24.41 5.07 12.83
C LEU A 104 25.78 4.51 13.26
N ILE A 105 26.86 5.00 12.65
CA ILE A 105 28.22 4.60 13.00
C ILE A 105 28.53 5.04 14.44
N SER A 106 28.15 6.25 14.84
CA SER A 106 28.39 6.76 16.20
C SER A 106 27.67 5.96 17.29
N ARG A 107 26.57 5.27 16.93
CA ARG A 107 25.79 4.42 17.83
C ARG A 107 26.25 2.96 17.82
N GLU A 108 27.28 2.62 17.05
CA GLU A 108 27.76 1.25 16.88
C GLU A 108 26.63 0.29 16.42
N THR A 109 25.61 0.83 15.74
CA THR A 109 24.51 0.03 15.21
C THR A 109 24.78 -0.49 13.81
N TRP A 110 25.81 0.05 13.14
CA TRP A 110 26.23 -0.30 11.79
C TRP A 110 27.74 -0.19 11.63
N ASP A 111 28.31 -1.15 10.91
CA ASP A 111 29.71 -1.16 10.46
C ASP A 111 29.77 -1.03 8.93
N LEU A 112 30.87 -0.44 8.44
CA LEU A 112 31.16 -0.26 7.00
C LEU A 112 31.87 -1.48 6.39
#